data_AF-A0A0F9SDQ8-F1
#
_entry.id   AF-A0A0F9SDQ8-F1
#
_cell.length_a   1.000
_cell.length_b   1.000
_cell.length_c   1.000
_cell.angle_alpha   90.00
_cell.angle_beta   90.00
_cell.angle_gamma   90.00
#
_symmetry.space_group_name_H-M   'P 1'
#
loop_
_entity.id
_entity.type
_entity.pdbx_description
1 polymer ?
#
loop_
_entity_poly.entity_id
_entity_poly.type
_entity_poly.pdbx_seq_one_letter_code
_entity_poly.pdbx_strand_id
1 'polypeptide(L)' 'MKNQKRKAKCKCGYEWGTASKREFVTCPNCLKKVKVEKEE' A
#
# COMPACT_ATOMS: atom_id res chain seq x y z
N MET A 1 6.15 8.51 -18.31
CA MET A 1 5.71 7.34 -17.52
C MET A 1 4.80 7.82 -16.40
N LYS A 2 3.50 7.45 -16.40
CA LYS A 2 2.57 7.86 -15.35
C LYS A 2 2.92 7.12 -14.05
N ASN A 3 3.53 7.82 -13.08
CA ASN A 3 3.68 7.33 -11.72
C ASN A 3 2.28 7.22 -11.09
N GLN A 4 1.62 6.06 -11.24
CA GLN A 4 0.45 5.72 -10.44
C GLN A 4 0.90 5.66 -8.97
N LYS A 5 0.69 6.74 -8.23
CA LYS A 5 0.94 6.79 -6.79
C LYS A 5 -0.19 6.02 -6.11
N ARG A 6 0.08 4.80 -5.66
CA ARG A 6 -0.88 4.04 -4.84
C ARG A 6 -0.56 4.22 -3.37
N LYS A 7 -1.58 4.15 -2.52
CA LYS A 7 -1.41 4.26 -1.07
C LYS A 7 -1.86 2.95 -0.42
N ALA A 8 -1.16 2.58 0.65
CA ALA A 8 -1.51 1.44 1.48
C ALA A 8 -1.68 1.93 2.92
N LYS A 9 -2.81 1.56 3.54
CA LYS A 9 -3.11 1.85 4.93
C LYS A 9 -3.29 0.57 5.71
N CYS A 10 -2.39 0.31 6.65
CA CYS A 10 -2.52 -0.84 7.53
C CYS A 10 -3.45 -0.54 8.71
N LYS A 11 -4.17 -1.55 9.21
CA LYS A 11 -4.96 -1.47 10.46
C LYS A 11 -4.13 -1.12 11.70
N CYS A 12 -2.81 -1.24 11.67
CA CYS A 12 -1.95 -0.78 12.76
C CYS A 12 -1.76 0.75 12.79
N GLY A 13 -2.33 1.50 11.83
CA GLY A 13 -2.21 2.95 11.71
C GLY A 13 -1.06 3.42 10.82
N TYR A 14 -0.24 2.51 10.29
CA TYR A 14 0.84 2.87 9.36
C TYR A 14 0.32 3.04 7.93
N GLU A 15 0.65 4.19 7.32
CA GLU A 15 0.23 4.59 5.97
C GLU A 15 1.47 4.90 5.12
N TRP A 16 1.55 4.35 3.91
CA TRP A 16 2.68 4.59 3.02
C TRP A 16 2.29 4.56 1.55
N GLY A 17 3.01 5.32 0.74
CA GLY A 17 2.93 5.24 -0.71
C GLY A 17 3.65 4.00 -1.23
N THR A 18 3.03 3.28 -2.17
CA THR A 18 3.67 2.16 -2.86
C THR A 18 3.50 2.29 -4.37
N ALA A 19 4.59 2.04 -5.10
CA ALA A 19 4.56 1.88 -6.56
C ALA A 19 4.25 0.42 -6.96
N SER A 20 4.00 -0.47 -5.99
CA SER A 20 3.69 -1.87 -6.27
C SER A 20 2.44 -1.99 -7.14
N LYS A 21 2.57 -2.73 -8.25
CA LYS A 21 1.41 -3.11 -9.07
C LYS A 21 0.52 -4.15 -8.39
N ARG A 22 1.01 -4.81 -7.33
CA ARG A 22 0.29 -5.82 -6.54
C ARG A 22 -0.84 -5.18 -5.74
N GLU A 23 -1.96 -5.90 -5.62
CA GLU A 23 -3.11 -5.50 -4.81
C GLU A 23 -2.86 -5.68 -3.32
N PHE A 24 -1.90 -6.52 -2.93
CA PHE A 24 -1.54 -6.77 -1.54
C PHE A 24 -0.07 -6.46 -1.30
N VAL A 25 0.21 -5.73 -0.22
CA VAL A 25 1.54 -5.41 0.27
C VAL A 25 1.66 -5.78 1.74
N THR A 26 2.87 -6.08 2.19
CA THR A 26 3.13 -6.37 3.59
C THR A 26 3.40 -5.06 4.32
N CYS A 27 2.75 -4.85 5.46
CA CYS A 27 3.04 -3.73 6.33
C CYS A 27 4.44 -3.88 6.93
N PRO A 28 5.33 -2.87 6.80
CA PRO A 28 6.68 -2.97 7.37
C PRO A 28 6.69 -2.93 8.90
N ASN A 29 5.60 -2.46 9.55
CA ASN A 29 5.52 -2.35 10.99
C ASN A 29 5.01 -3.64 11.65
N CYS A 30 3.85 -4.15 11.22
CA CYS A 30 3.22 -5.32 11.82
C CYS A 30 3.29 -6.60 10.98
N LEU A 31 3.96 -6.56 9.82
CA LEU A 31 4.13 -7.67 8.87
C LEU A 31 2.83 -8.31 8.36
N LYS A 32 1.68 -7.67 8.58
CA LYS A 32 0.38 -8.12 8.05
C LYS A 32 0.24 -7.73 6.58
N LYS A 33 -0.47 -8.57 5.83
CA LYS A 33 -0.90 -8.24 4.45
C LYS A 33 -1.99 -7.16 4.48
N VAL A 34 -1.82 -6.16 3.64
CA VAL A 34 -2.68 -4.99 3.52
C VAL A 34 -3.04 -4.82 2.05
N LYS A 35 -4.32 -4.51 1.79
CA LYS A 35 -4.79 -4.22 0.43
C LYS A 35 -4.39 -2.79 0.05
N VAL A 36 -3.77 -2.64 -1.11
CA VAL A 36 -3.40 -1.35 -1.68
C VAL A 36 -4.63 -0.75 -2.34
N GLU A 37 -5.00 0.46 -1.94
CA GLU A 37 -6.07 1.21 -2.59
C GLU A 37 -5.46 1.97 -3.77
N LYS A 38 -6.02 1.76 -4.97
CA LYS A 38 -5.69 2.58 -6.14
C LYS A 38 -6.55 3.83 -6.04
N GLU A 39 -5.94 5.00 -5.93
CA GLU A 39 -6.59 6.21 -6.42
C GLU A 39 -6.58 6.09 -7.96
N GLU A 40 -7.76 5.97 -8.55
CA GLU A 40 -7.97 5.97 -10.01
C GLU A 40 -7.53 7.28 -10.67
#